data_AF-A0A4Q3A8E2-F1
#
_entry.id   AF-A0A4Q3A8E2-F1
#
_cell.length_a   1.000
_cell.length_b   1.000
_cell.length_c   1.000
_cell.angle_alpha   90.00
_cell.angle_beta   90.00
_cell.angle_gamma   90.00
#
_symmetry.space_group_name_H-M   'P 1'
#
loop_
_entity.id
_entity.type
_entity.pdbx_description
1 polymer ?
#
loop_
_entity_poly.entity_id
_entity_poly.type
_entity_poly.pdbx_seq_one_letter_code
_entity_poly.pdbx_strand_id
1 'polypeptide(L)'
;MTEFRTLFQIPADNLASFEDKLAKLSKRSVRMGCGEILPFIASNELKDFGRDIGKVRVYNVHLMADTPKIDGWVFAARLDHSQETGTLIRSVPNFSRDIPTKYRDAAPHCDHCTVRRYRRDSYIVCNEETGAFAQVGSSCLADFMGHDAYKIARLAEYLSQAGEYARLGEQFVGADRRFLDVEEFLVSAAGAIRLYGWASAKFARDREDVVPTRDHAESNSHRRMGKSGYGTCNGWYEYFDTTDEDRQMAADALAYVLAFADKPVLSEYESNVLVIAKAVSMEYRHAGLAASIVGIYHTHLNRAALQKATEGKKASAHVGQPGDKVEFGTARVTSARPTET
;
A
#
# COMPACT_ATOMS: atom_id res chain seq x y z
N MET A 1 -23.38 -29.60 -1.01
CA MET A 1 -22.71 -29.73 -2.32
C MET A 1 -21.48 -28.86 -2.28
N THR A 2 -20.36 -29.42 -2.70
CA THR A 2 -19.01 -28.92 -2.50
C THR A 2 -18.79 -27.64 -3.31
N GLU A 3 -19.08 -26.48 -2.70
CA GLU A 3 -18.76 -25.18 -3.29
C GLU A 3 -17.26 -24.99 -3.21
N PHE A 4 -16.60 -25.10 -4.37
CA PHE A 4 -15.18 -24.81 -4.53
C PHE A 4 -14.94 -23.31 -4.29
N ARG A 5 -14.72 -22.97 -3.02
CA ARG A 5 -14.30 -21.66 -2.56
C ARG A 5 -12.82 -21.47 -2.95
N THR A 6 -12.44 -20.26 -3.36
CA THR A 6 -11.03 -19.94 -3.64
C THR A 6 -10.18 -20.40 -2.45
N LEU A 7 -9.21 -21.27 -2.72
CA LEU A 7 -8.36 -21.88 -1.71
C LEU A 7 -7.03 -21.13 -1.69
N PHE A 8 -6.73 -20.44 -0.60
CA PHE A 8 -5.43 -19.82 -0.39
C PHE A 8 -4.57 -20.72 0.48
N GLN A 9 -3.27 -20.77 0.17
CA GLN A 9 -2.32 -21.63 0.86
C GLN A 9 -1.38 -20.82 1.76
N ILE A 10 -1.84 -20.53 2.98
CA ILE A 10 -1.17 -19.59 3.90
C ILE A 10 -0.21 -20.35 4.83
N PRO A 11 1.10 -20.06 4.78
CA PRO A 11 2.10 -20.52 5.75
C PRO A 11 1.69 -20.27 7.19
N ALA A 12 2.06 -21.18 8.10
CA ALA A 12 1.84 -21.01 9.54
C ALA A 12 2.37 -19.67 10.07
N ASP A 13 3.56 -19.27 9.65
CA ASP A 13 4.21 -18.04 10.12
C ASP A 13 3.52 -16.77 9.59
N ASN A 14 2.88 -16.85 8.42
CA ASN A 14 2.15 -15.73 7.81
C ASN A 14 0.68 -15.68 8.26
N LEU A 15 0.17 -16.73 8.90
CA LEU A 15 -1.24 -16.84 9.27
C LEU A 15 -1.67 -15.71 10.20
N ALA A 16 -0.88 -15.40 11.23
CA ALA A 16 -1.19 -14.34 12.18
C ALA A 16 -1.24 -12.95 11.50
N SER A 17 -0.26 -12.63 10.65
CA SER A 17 -0.23 -11.37 9.89
C SER A 17 -1.42 -11.28 8.93
N PHE A 18 -1.75 -12.37 8.24
CA PHE A 18 -2.91 -12.45 7.37
C PHE A 18 -4.22 -12.23 8.14
N GLU A 19 -4.41 -12.88 9.29
CA GLU A 19 -5.59 -12.73 10.15
C GLU A 19 -5.74 -11.30 10.64
N ASP A 20 -4.65 -10.65 11.07
CA ASP A 20 -4.65 -9.25 11.50
C ASP A 20 -5.04 -8.29 10.37
N LYS A 21 -4.47 -8.48 9.18
CA LYS A 21 -4.81 -7.67 7.99
C LYS A 21 -6.27 -7.86 7.60
N LEU A 22 -6.74 -9.11 7.59
CA LEU A 22 -8.14 -9.44 7.30
C LEU A 22 -9.09 -8.87 8.36
N ALA A 23 -8.71 -8.87 9.63
CA ALA A 23 -9.49 -8.30 10.72
C ALA A 23 -9.59 -6.76 10.60
N LYS A 24 -8.50 -6.07 10.27
CA LYS A 24 -8.52 -4.61 9.97
C LYS A 24 -9.48 -4.32 8.81
N LEU A 25 -9.45 -5.13 7.76
CA LEU A 25 -10.32 -5.00 6.59
C LEU A 25 -11.79 -5.28 6.91
N SER A 26 -12.06 -6.35 7.66
CA SER A 26 -13.40 -6.73 8.12
C SER A 26 -14.02 -5.64 8.99
N LYS A 27 -13.25 -5.02 9.91
CA LYS A 27 -13.70 -3.85 10.68
C LYS A 27 -14.11 -2.66 9.79
N ARG A 28 -13.40 -2.44 8.68
CA ARG A 28 -13.76 -1.41 7.69
C ARG A 28 -15.04 -1.80 6.94
N SER A 29 -15.20 -3.07 6.57
CA SER A 29 -16.42 -3.61 5.96
C SER A 29 -17.65 -3.36 6.85
N VAL A 30 -17.58 -3.79 8.12
CA VAL A 30 -18.67 -3.65 9.10
C VAL A 30 -19.05 -2.19 9.35
N ARG A 31 -18.05 -1.30 9.48
CA ARG A 31 -18.31 0.15 9.67
C ARG A 31 -19.11 0.76 8.52
N MET A 32 -18.99 0.20 7.32
CA MET A 32 -19.70 0.64 6.12
C MET A 32 -21.06 -0.06 5.95
N GLY A 33 -21.44 -0.93 6.89
CA GLY A 33 -22.66 -1.74 6.81
C GLY A 33 -22.55 -2.90 5.82
N CYS A 34 -21.34 -3.25 5.39
CA CYS A 34 -21.04 -4.46 4.64
C CYS A 34 -20.64 -5.55 5.66
N GLY A 35 -21.11 -6.79 5.50
CA GLY A 35 -20.90 -7.85 6.50
C GLY A 35 -19.42 -8.15 6.82
N GLU A 36 -19.20 -9.03 7.79
CA GLU A 36 -17.85 -9.46 8.15
C GLU A 36 -17.17 -10.22 6.99
N ILE A 37 -15.85 -10.06 6.89
CA ILE A 37 -14.98 -10.87 6.04
C ILE A 37 -14.12 -11.73 6.97
N LEU A 38 -14.35 -13.03 6.98
CA LEU A 38 -13.74 -13.98 7.92
C LEU A 38 -12.90 -15.03 7.20
N PRO A 39 -11.78 -15.48 7.78
CA PRO A 39 -11.07 -16.63 7.27
C PRO A 39 -11.76 -17.92 7.77
N PHE A 40 -11.85 -18.92 6.90
CA PHE A 40 -12.25 -20.29 7.25
C PHE A 40 -11.14 -21.25 6.87
N ILE A 41 -10.47 -21.81 7.88
CA ILE A 41 -9.40 -22.78 7.70
C ILE A 41 -10.03 -24.15 7.41
N ALA A 42 -9.95 -24.60 6.16
CA ALA A 42 -10.52 -25.87 5.72
C ALA A 42 -9.64 -27.06 6.11
N SER A 43 -8.31 -26.89 6.04
CA SER A 43 -7.33 -27.92 6.40
C SER A 43 -5.94 -27.32 6.58
N ASN A 44 -4.97 -28.15 6.98
CA ASN A 44 -3.56 -27.79 6.94
C ASN A 44 -2.71 -29.03 6.58
N GLU A 45 -1.55 -28.79 5.97
CA GLU A 45 -0.63 -29.83 5.51
C GLU A 45 0.83 -29.38 5.65
N LEU A 46 1.76 -30.34 5.74
CA LEU A 46 3.20 -30.05 5.64
C LEU A 46 3.61 -30.13 4.17
N LYS A 47 4.00 -29.00 3.57
CA LYS A 47 4.53 -28.94 2.20
C LYS A 47 6.04 -28.87 2.22
N ASP A 48 6.67 -29.68 1.39
CA ASP A 48 8.11 -29.65 1.17
C ASP A 48 8.44 -28.68 0.03
N PHE A 49 9.18 -27.62 0.33
CA PHE A 49 9.59 -26.59 -0.63
C PHE A 49 11.04 -26.76 -1.10
N GLY A 50 11.62 -27.95 -0.89
CA GLY A 50 12.97 -28.29 -1.35
C GLY A 50 14.05 -27.85 -0.36
N ARG A 51 15.31 -27.97 -0.81
CA ARG A 51 16.49 -28.04 0.07
C ARG A 51 16.76 -26.78 0.89
N ASP A 52 16.39 -25.60 0.38
CA ASP A 52 16.70 -24.30 1.01
C ASP A 52 15.65 -23.83 2.02
N ILE A 53 14.39 -24.29 1.88
CA ILE A 53 13.25 -23.85 2.69
C ILE A 53 12.77 -24.98 3.62
N GLY A 54 12.91 -26.24 3.18
CA GLY A 54 12.47 -27.41 3.92
C GLY A 54 10.95 -27.56 3.96
N LYS A 55 10.47 -28.28 4.97
CA LYS A 55 9.05 -28.55 5.16
C LYS A 55 8.40 -27.45 5.96
N VAL A 56 7.34 -26.85 5.42
CA VAL A 56 6.57 -25.81 6.09
C VAL A 56 5.12 -26.23 6.23
N ARG A 57 4.52 -25.89 7.38
CA ARG A 57 3.08 -26.05 7.62
C ARG A 57 2.33 -24.97 6.84
N VAL A 58 1.37 -25.40 6.03
CA VAL A 58 0.53 -24.54 5.20
C VAL A 58 -0.94 -24.79 5.55
N TYR A 59 -1.70 -23.71 5.70
CA TYR A 59 -3.12 -23.69 5.97
C TYR A 59 -3.89 -23.41 4.69
N ASN A 60 -4.87 -24.25 4.40
CA ASN A 60 -5.80 -24.10 3.30
C ASN A 60 -6.97 -23.23 3.79
N VAL A 61 -6.99 -21.97 3.35
CA VAL A 61 -7.89 -20.93 3.86
C VAL A 61 -8.88 -20.51 2.78
N HIS A 62 -10.16 -20.47 3.16
CA HIS A 62 -11.22 -19.82 2.40
C HIS A 62 -11.55 -18.47 3.02
N LEU A 63 -11.95 -17.50 2.20
CA LEU A 63 -12.53 -16.26 2.70
C LEU A 63 -14.05 -16.44 2.76
N MET A 64 -14.69 -16.08 3.86
CA MET A 64 -16.14 -16.05 4.01
C MET A 64 -16.57 -14.59 4.08
N ALA A 65 -17.50 -14.19 3.23
CA ALA A 65 -18.09 -12.87 3.29
C ALA A 65 -19.49 -12.88 2.70
N ASP A 66 -20.40 -12.15 3.34
CA ASP A 66 -21.74 -11.93 2.81
C ASP A 66 -21.64 -10.99 1.61
N THR A 67 -21.80 -11.54 0.40
CA THR A 67 -21.89 -10.75 -0.82
C THR A 67 -23.36 -10.40 -1.04
N PRO A 68 -23.77 -9.11 -1.05
CA PRO A 68 -25.13 -8.70 -1.32
C PRO A 68 -25.56 -9.25 -2.68
N LYS A 69 -26.56 -10.13 -2.66
CA LYS A 69 -27.28 -10.59 -3.84
C LYS A 69 -28.41 -9.60 -4.06
N ILE A 70 -28.49 -8.99 -5.24
CA ILE A 70 -29.61 -8.09 -5.53
C ILE A 70 -30.18 -8.44 -6.89
N ASP A 71 -31.47 -8.73 -6.90
CA ASP A 71 -32.22 -9.16 -8.08
C ASP A 71 -31.51 -10.29 -8.86
N GLY A 72 -30.92 -11.23 -8.12
CA GLY A 72 -30.18 -12.37 -8.67
C GLY A 72 -28.80 -12.03 -9.23
N TRP A 73 -28.32 -10.79 -9.14
CA TRP A 73 -26.97 -10.40 -9.56
C TRP A 73 -25.97 -10.45 -8.40
N VAL A 74 -24.79 -10.99 -8.70
CA VAL A 74 -23.63 -11.07 -7.79
C VAL A 74 -22.39 -10.47 -8.42
N PHE A 75 -21.47 -9.97 -7.60
CA PHE A 75 -20.18 -9.48 -8.08
C PHE A 75 -19.25 -10.61 -8.48
N ALA A 76 -18.65 -10.48 -9.66
CA ALA A 76 -17.69 -11.43 -10.20
C ALA A 76 -16.26 -10.87 -10.17
N ALA A 77 -16.05 -9.63 -10.62
CA ALA A 77 -14.74 -8.98 -10.62
C ALA A 77 -14.81 -7.45 -10.66
N ARG A 78 -13.67 -6.83 -10.35
CA ARG A 78 -13.33 -5.46 -10.75
C ARG A 78 -12.42 -5.48 -11.98
N LEU A 79 -12.64 -4.56 -12.90
CA LEU A 79 -11.75 -4.25 -14.01
C LEU A 79 -11.03 -2.93 -13.72
N ASP A 80 -9.70 -2.96 -13.71
CA ASP A 80 -8.83 -1.80 -13.59
C ASP A 80 -8.25 -1.48 -14.98
N HIS A 81 -8.71 -0.38 -15.57
CA HIS A 81 -8.34 0.07 -16.90
C HIS A 81 -7.13 0.99 -16.81
N SER A 82 -5.95 0.46 -17.10
CA SER A 82 -4.69 1.19 -17.19
C SER A 82 -4.33 1.46 -18.65
N GLN A 83 -3.92 2.70 -18.97
CA GLN A 83 -3.46 3.02 -20.32
C GLN A 83 -2.12 2.37 -20.67
N GLU A 84 -1.33 1.96 -19.69
CA GLU A 84 0.01 1.40 -19.89
C GLU A 84 0.02 -0.14 -19.89
N THR A 85 -0.84 -0.77 -19.08
CA THR A 85 -0.81 -2.21 -18.81
C THR A 85 -2.05 -2.97 -19.32
N GLY A 86 -3.00 -2.27 -19.95
CA GLY A 86 -4.28 -2.84 -20.38
C GLY A 86 -5.29 -3.01 -19.23
N THR A 87 -6.30 -3.87 -19.43
CA THR A 87 -7.35 -4.11 -18.43
C THR A 87 -6.96 -5.26 -17.51
N LEU A 88 -6.78 -4.97 -16.23
CA LEU A 88 -6.55 -5.98 -15.19
C LEU A 88 -7.87 -6.46 -14.61
N ILE A 89 -8.10 -7.78 -14.62
CA ILE A 89 -9.27 -8.40 -13.99
C ILE A 89 -8.90 -8.83 -12.57
N ARG A 90 -9.62 -8.30 -11.58
CA ARG A 90 -9.52 -8.70 -10.17
C ARG A 90 -10.79 -9.40 -9.75
N SER A 91 -10.77 -10.74 -9.77
CA SER A 91 -11.92 -11.55 -9.36
C SER A 91 -12.21 -11.39 -7.88
N VAL A 92 -13.49 -11.35 -7.54
CA VAL A 92 -13.97 -11.37 -6.16
C VAL A 92 -13.78 -12.79 -5.60
N PRO A 93 -13.15 -12.96 -4.43
CA PRO A 93 -13.15 -14.23 -3.72
C PRO A 93 -14.55 -14.83 -3.61
N ASN A 94 -14.65 -16.15 -3.79
CA ASN A 94 -15.90 -16.92 -3.74
C ASN A 94 -16.84 -16.76 -4.94
N PHE A 95 -16.47 -16.01 -5.98
CA PHE A 95 -17.17 -16.11 -7.25
C PHE A 95 -16.85 -17.45 -7.92
N SER A 96 -17.87 -18.27 -8.18
CA SER A 96 -17.71 -19.68 -8.56
C SER A 96 -17.61 -19.95 -10.06
N ARG A 97 -17.83 -18.93 -10.91
CA ARG A 97 -17.83 -19.10 -12.37
C ARG A 97 -16.59 -18.49 -13.00
N ASP A 98 -16.15 -19.05 -14.12
CA ASP A 98 -15.07 -18.46 -14.91
C ASP A 98 -15.52 -17.14 -15.53
N ILE A 99 -14.70 -16.11 -15.35
CA ILE A 99 -14.95 -14.81 -15.98
C ILE A 99 -14.62 -14.91 -17.47
N PRO A 100 -15.56 -14.55 -18.37
CA PRO A 100 -15.33 -14.62 -19.81
C PRO A 100 -14.07 -13.87 -20.25
N THR A 101 -13.25 -14.49 -21.09
CA THR A 101 -11.97 -13.95 -21.57
C THR A 101 -12.12 -12.62 -22.32
N LYS A 102 -13.30 -12.33 -22.89
CA LYS A 102 -13.62 -11.05 -23.55
C LYS A 102 -13.38 -9.83 -22.65
N TYR A 103 -13.38 -9.99 -21.33
CA TYR A 103 -13.15 -8.90 -20.38
C TYR A 103 -11.68 -8.54 -20.17
N ARG A 104 -10.74 -9.34 -20.69
CA ARG A 104 -9.28 -9.06 -20.59
C ARG A 104 -8.86 -7.86 -21.42
N ASP A 105 -9.55 -7.62 -22.53
CA ASP A 105 -9.33 -6.50 -23.44
C ASP A 105 -10.52 -5.53 -23.46
N ALA A 106 -11.39 -5.60 -22.45
CA ALA A 106 -12.57 -4.77 -22.40
C ALA A 106 -12.21 -3.29 -22.25
N ALA A 107 -12.77 -2.47 -23.12
CA ALA A 107 -12.79 -1.02 -22.97
C ALA A 107 -13.60 -0.61 -21.72
N PRO A 108 -13.46 0.64 -21.22
CA PRO A 108 -14.26 1.17 -20.12
C PRO A 108 -15.73 1.46 -20.55
N HIS A 109 -16.42 0.41 -21.00
CA HIS A 109 -17.81 0.38 -21.39
C HIS A 109 -18.71 0.12 -20.15
N CYS A 110 -20.01 0.38 -20.30
CA CYS A 110 -20.99 0.08 -19.28
C CYS A 110 -22.27 -0.41 -19.97
N ASP A 111 -22.64 -1.67 -19.72
CA ASP A 111 -23.81 -2.32 -20.29
C ASP A 111 -25.13 -1.72 -19.78
N HIS A 112 -25.10 -1.03 -18.63
CA HIS A 112 -26.28 -0.33 -18.07
C HIS A 112 -26.58 0.97 -18.82
N CYS A 113 -25.65 1.94 -18.80
CA CYS A 113 -25.92 3.25 -19.38
C CYS A 113 -25.53 3.35 -20.86
N THR A 114 -24.74 2.40 -21.39
CA THR A 114 -24.14 2.36 -22.74
C THR A 114 -23.21 3.53 -23.09
N VAL A 115 -23.17 4.59 -22.28
CA VAL A 115 -22.26 5.74 -22.45
C VAL A 115 -20.80 5.36 -22.24
N ARG A 116 -19.99 5.63 -23.27
CA ARG A 116 -18.54 5.51 -23.25
C ARG A 116 -17.94 6.68 -22.47
N ARG A 117 -17.35 6.39 -21.31
CA ARG A 117 -16.66 7.37 -20.46
C ARG A 117 -15.26 6.84 -20.15
N TYR A 118 -14.30 7.73 -19.91
CA TYR A 118 -12.98 7.34 -19.40
C TYR A 118 -13.09 7.00 -17.92
N ARG A 119 -13.42 5.74 -17.62
CA ARG A 119 -13.49 5.22 -16.25
C ARG A 119 -12.22 4.43 -15.97
N ARG A 120 -11.53 4.73 -14.87
CA ARG A 120 -10.44 3.90 -14.36
C ARG A 120 -10.94 2.52 -13.97
N ASP A 121 -12.14 2.44 -13.41
CA ASP A 121 -12.72 1.20 -12.90
C ASP A 121 -14.09 0.90 -13.50
N SER A 122 -14.31 -0.38 -13.80
CA SER A 122 -15.63 -0.96 -14.02
C SER A 122 -15.74 -2.31 -13.30
N TYR A 123 -16.94 -2.87 -13.23
CA TYR A 123 -17.21 -4.09 -12.46
C TYR A 123 -17.92 -5.11 -13.33
N ILE A 124 -17.56 -6.37 -13.16
CA ILE A 124 -18.27 -7.50 -13.74
C ILE A 124 -19.24 -8.04 -12.69
N VAL A 125 -20.50 -8.11 -13.07
CA VAL A 125 -21.58 -8.75 -12.31
C VAL A 125 -22.10 -9.95 -13.09
N CYS A 126 -22.56 -10.97 -12.39
CA CYS A 126 -23.12 -12.18 -12.97
C CYS A 126 -24.50 -12.44 -12.37
N ASN A 127 -25.47 -12.73 -13.22
CA ASN A 127 -26.79 -13.15 -12.77
C ASN A 127 -26.74 -14.64 -12.42
N GLU A 128 -27.09 -15.01 -11.18
CA GLU A 128 -26.97 -16.38 -10.68
C GLU A 128 -27.95 -17.34 -11.37
N GLU A 129 -29.15 -16.87 -11.72
CA GLU A 129 -30.18 -17.69 -12.35
C GLU A 129 -29.84 -17.99 -13.82
N THR A 130 -29.49 -16.97 -14.59
CA THR A 130 -29.23 -17.10 -16.03
C THR A 130 -27.77 -17.36 -16.38
N GLY A 131 -26.84 -17.02 -15.49
CA GLY A 131 -25.40 -17.02 -15.76
C GLY A 131 -24.89 -15.89 -16.63
N ALA A 132 -25.75 -14.93 -16.98
CA ALA A 132 -25.36 -13.80 -17.82
C ALA A 132 -24.36 -12.90 -17.08
N PHE A 133 -23.35 -12.41 -17.80
CA PHE A 133 -22.37 -11.45 -17.31
C PHE A 133 -22.66 -10.05 -17.87
N ALA A 134 -22.49 -9.03 -17.04
CA ALA A 134 -22.57 -7.62 -17.43
C ALA A 134 -21.39 -6.82 -16.86
N GLN A 135 -20.86 -5.90 -17.66
CA GLN A 135 -19.88 -4.90 -17.25
C GLN A 135 -20.59 -3.60 -16.90
N VAL A 136 -20.46 -3.15 -15.65
CA VAL A 136 -21.15 -1.97 -15.14
C VAL A 136 -20.13 -0.98 -14.60
N GLY A 137 -20.24 0.28 -15.01
CA GLY A 137 -19.36 1.34 -14.53
C GLY A 137 -19.62 1.65 -13.06
N SER A 138 -18.58 2.10 -12.34
CA SER A 138 -18.65 2.42 -10.91
C SER A 138 -19.83 3.31 -10.51
N SER A 139 -20.13 4.35 -11.30
CA SER A 139 -21.23 5.27 -11.04
C SER A 139 -22.61 4.78 -11.46
N CYS A 140 -22.70 3.73 -12.27
CA CYS A 140 -23.96 3.15 -12.75
C CYS A 140 -24.37 1.90 -11.95
N LEU A 141 -23.51 1.47 -11.04
CA LEU A 141 -23.68 0.26 -10.26
C LEU A 141 -24.92 0.36 -9.35
N ALA A 142 -25.23 1.57 -8.84
CA ALA A 142 -26.37 1.85 -7.96
C ALA A 142 -27.68 1.69 -8.72
N ASP A 143 -27.75 2.34 -9.87
CA ASP A 143 -28.93 2.27 -10.74
C ASP A 143 -29.12 0.87 -11.31
N PHE A 144 -28.05 0.10 -11.55
CA PHE A 144 -28.12 -1.25 -12.08
C PHE A 144 -28.53 -2.31 -11.05
N MET A 145 -28.09 -2.18 -9.79
CA MET A 145 -28.29 -3.21 -8.76
C MET A 145 -29.27 -2.81 -7.65
N GLY A 146 -29.98 -1.69 -7.71
CA GLY A 146 -31.16 -1.45 -6.85
C GLY A 146 -30.91 -1.18 -5.35
N HIS A 147 -29.66 -1.13 -4.88
CA HIS A 147 -29.28 -0.67 -3.54
C HIS A 147 -28.08 0.28 -3.60
N ASP A 148 -27.63 0.77 -2.44
CA ASP A 148 -26.45 1.62 -2.26
C ASP A 148 -25.19 0.94 -2.83
N ALA A 149 -24.99 1.02 -4.14
CA ALA A 149 -23.92 0.30 -4.83
C ALA A 149 -22.54 0.83 -4.51
N TYR A 150 -22.46 1.97 -3.83
CA TYR A 150 -21.24 2.34 -3.15
C TYR A 150 -20.85 1.25 -2.14
N LYS A 151 -21.78 0.76 -1.30
CA LYS A 151 -21.50 -0.36 -0.36
C LYS A 151 -21.06 -1.62 -1.08
N ILE A 152 -21.66 -1.95 -2.22
CA ILE A 152 -21.34 -3.19 -2.92
C ILE A 152 -20.04 -3.09 -3.73
N ALA A 153 -19.76 -1.96 -4.38
CA ALA A 153 -18.45 -1.67 -4.96
C ALA A 153 -17.35 -1.72 -3.90
N ARG A 154 -17.60 -1.12 -2.73
CA ARG A 154 -16.66 -1.10 -1.60
C ARG A 154 -16.45 -2.51 -1.04
N LEU A 155 -17.50 -3.32 -0.93
CA LEU A 155 -17.34 -4.71 -0.55
C LEU A 155 -16.56 -5.50 -1.61
N ALA A 156 -16.85 -5.34 -2.90
CA ALA A 156 -16.08 -5.99 -3.96
C ALA A 156 -14.60 -5.58 -3.93
N GLU A 157 -14.33 -4.31 -3.60
CA GLU A 157 -12.98 -3.82 -3.37
C GLU A 157 -12.33 -4.46 -2.14
N TYR A 158 -13.05 -4.56 -1.01
CA TYR A 158 -12.57 -5.25 0.18
C TYR A 158 -12.34 -6.74 -0.07
N LEU A 159 -13.20 -7.42 -0.83
CA LEU A 159 -13.00 -8.81 -1.19
C LEU A 159 -11.81 -8.97 -2.13
N SER A 160 -11.64 -8.07 -3.12
CA SER A 160 -10.42 -8.02 -3.94
C SER A 160 -9.18 -7.84 -3.06
N GLN A 161 -9.21 -6.91 -2.09
CA GLN A 161 -8.12 -6.67 -1.13
C GLN A 161 -7.87 -7.88 -0.23
N ALA A 162 -8.91 -8.56 0.23
CA ALA A 162 -8.81 -9.78 1.02
C ALA A 162 -8.13 -10.90 0.21
N GLY A 163 -8.46 -11.03 -1.07
CA GLY A 163 -7.77 -11.93 -1.99
C GLY A 163 -6.32 -11.55 -2.23
N GLU A 164 -5.99 -10.25 -2.24
CA GLU A 164 -4.59 -9.77 -2.30
C GLU A 164 -3.83 -10.08 -1.01
N TYR A 165 -4.42 -9.84 0.16
CA TYR A 165 -3.82 -10.22 1.44
C TYR A 165 -3.57 -11.72 1.55
N ALA A 166 -4.52 -12.53 1.08
CA ALA A 166 -4.36 -13.97 1.05
C ALA A 166 -3.21 -14.39 0.13
N ARG A 167 -3.11 -13.81 -1.07
CA ARG A 167 -1.97 -14.02 -2.00
C ARG A 167 -0.62 -13.56 -1.46
N LEU A 168 -0.60 -12.44 -0.72
CA LEU A 168 0.60 -12.00 0.01
C LEU A 168 0.95 -12.99 1.12
N GLY A 169 -0.07 -13.54 1.79
CA GLY A 169 0.07 -14.62 2.75
C GLY A 169 0.70 -15.88 2.17
N GLU A 170 0.41 -16.25 0.91
CA GLU A 170 0.91 -17.48 0.25
C GLU A 170 2.44 -17.56 0.01
N GLN A 171 3.20 -16.52 0.34
CA GLN A 171 4.59 -16.40 -0.10
C GLN A 171 5.55 -17.44 0.52
N PHE A 172 5.98 -18.42 -0.31
CA PHE A 172 7.21 -19.21 -0.11
C PHE A 172 8.12 -19.36 -1.34
N VAL A 173 7.69 -19.01 -2.54
CA VAL A 173 8.46 -19.31 -3.77
C VAL A 173 8.47 -18.07 -4.64
N GLY A 174 9.65 -17.46 -4.80
CA GLY A 174 9.87 -16.37 -5.78
C GLY A 174 8.69 -15.41 -5.87
N ALA A 175 8.44 -14.66 -4.78
CA ALA A 175 7.36 -13.68 -4.70
C ALA A 175 7.27 -12.93 -6.03
N ASP A 176 6.05 -12.64 -6.48
CA ASP A 176 5.88 -11.72 -7.58
C ASP A 176 6.41 -10.35 -7.14
N ARG A 177 7.73 -10.13 -7.37
CA ARG A 177 8.48 -8.92 -7.00
C ARG A 177 7.91 -7.68 -7.66
N ARG A 178 6.91 -7.84 -8.53
CA ARG A 178 6.13 -6.74 -9.07
C ARG A 178 5.30 -6.05 -8.01
N PHE A 179 4.91 -6.67 -6.89
CA PHE A 179 4.04 -6.04 -5.89
C PHE A 179 4.63 -5.98 -4.47
N LEU A 180 4.35 -4.88 -3.77
CA LEU A 180 4.78 -4.59 -2.40
C LEU A 180 3.58 -4.21 -1.54
N ASP A 181 3.55 -4.67 -0.28
CA ASP A 181 2.61 -4.17 0.73
C ASP A 181 2.99 -2.73 1.10
N VAL A 182 2.04 -1.81 0.99
CA VAL A 182 2.31 -0.38 1.21
C VAL A 182 2.68 -0.10 2.66
N GLU A 183 1.99 -0.72 3.63
CA GLU A 183 2.26 -0.47 5.06
C GLU A 183 3.65 -0.99 5.43
N GLU A 184 3.99 -2.24 5.08
CA GLU A 184 5.30 -2.84 5.36
C GLU A 184 6.45 -2.11 4.65
N PHE A 185 6.22 -1.67 3.42
CA PHE A 185 7.19 -0.87 2.68
C PHE A 185 7.44 0.49 3.36
N LEU A 186 6.39 1.17 3.83
CA LEU A 186 6.53 2.45 4.54
C LEU A 186 7.25 2.28 5.88
N VAL A 187 7.01 1.18 6.60
CA VAL A 187 7.76 0.83 7.83
C VAL A 187 9.24 0.62 7.50
N SER A 188 9.54 -0.10 6.43
CA SER A 188 10.92 -0.27 5.96
C SER A 188 11.57 1.05 5.54
N ALA A 189 10.82 1.95 4.89
CA ALA A 189 11.31 3.28 4.54
C ALA A 189 11.58 4.15 5.78
N ALA A 190 10.72 4.07 6.81
CA ALA A 190 10.95 4.75 8.08
C ALA A 190 12.23 4.25 8.78
N GLY A 191 12.41 2.93 8.86
CA GLY A 191 13.65 2.33 9.41
C GLY A 191 14.89 2.74 8.62
N ALA A 192 14.81 2.79 7.28
CA ALA A 192 15.89 3.29 6.44
C ALA A 192 16.22 4.76 6.70
N ILE A 193 15.22 5.62 6.89
CA ILE A 193 15.44 7.03 7.26
C ILE A 193 16.09 7.15 8.64
N ARG A 194 15.66 6.34 9.61
CA ARG A 194 16.25 6.32 10.96
C ARG A 194 17.72 5.93 10.94
N LEU A 195 18.08 4.91 10.16
CA LEU A 195 19.44 4.34 10.12
C LEU A 195 20.40 5.12 9.22
N TYR A 196 19.93 5.57 8.05
CA TYR A 196 20.78 6.10 6.98
C TYR A 196 20.46 7.55 6.61
N GLY A 197 19.40 8.12 7.19
CA GLY A 197 18.85 9.41 6.77
C GLY A 197 17.98 9.31 5.52
N TRP A 198 17.24 10.39 5.25
CA TRP A 198 16.44 10.49 4.04
C TRP A 198 17.32 10.77 2.80
N ALA A 199 17.24 9.89 1.80
CA ALA A 199 17.94 10.04 0.52
C ALA A 199 16.99 9.80 -0.65
N SER A 200 16.77 10.84 -1.46
CA SER A 200 16.00 10.72 -2.71
C SER A 200 16.83 10.07 -3.82
N ALA A 201 16.16 9.42 -4.78
CA ALA A 201 16.83 8.86 -5.96
C ALA A 201 17.59 9.93 -6.77
N LYS A 202 17.13 11.19 -6.77
CA LYS A 202 17.84 12.31 -7.39
C LYS A 202 19.12 12.64 -6.63
N PHE A 203 19.08 12.64 -5.30
CA PHE A 203 20.23 12.96 -4.45
C PHE A 203 21.34 11.90 -4.55
N ALA A 204 20.95 10.63 -4.69
CA ALA A 204 21.87 9.50 -4.82
C ALA A 204 22.49 9.35 -6.23
N ARG A 205 21.88 9.96 -7.27
CA ARG A 205 22.25 9.71 -8.68
C ARG A 205 23.74 9.98 -8.97
N ASP A 206 24.30 11.01 -8.34
CA ASP A 206 25.66 11.47 -8.60
C ASP A 206 26.61 11.15 -7.42
N ARG A 207 26.23 10.17 -6.57
CA ARG A 207 26.95 9.80 -5.34
C ARG A 207 27.05 8.28 -5.21
N GLU A 208 28.25 7.74 -5.32
CA GLU A 208 28.48 6.29 -5.22
C GLU A 208 28.31 5.75 -3.79
N ASP A 209 28.37 6.62 -2.77
CA ASP A 209 28.29 6.28 -1.35
C ASP A 209 26.87 6.39 -0.78
N VAL A 210 25.89 6.81 -1.58
CA VAL A 210 24.51 7.05 -1.11
C VAL A 210 23.55 6.09 -1.79
N VAL A 211 22.87 5.28 -0.99
CA VAL A 211 21.77 4.45 -1.45
C VAL A 211 20.44 5.20 -1.25
N PRO A 212 19.56 5.26 -2.27
CA PRO A 212 18.21 5.81 -2.11
C PRO A 212 17.41 5.09 -1.03
N THR A 213 16.63 5.84 -0.24
CA THR A 213 15.76 5.27 0.80
C THR A 213 14.81 4.20 0.23
N ARG A 214 14.32 4.37 -1.01
CA ARG A 214 13.43 3.40 -1.66
C ARG A 214 14.10 2.04 -1.86
N ASP A 215 15.41 2.01 -2.13
CA ASP A 215 16.14 0.79 -2.48
C ASP A 215 16.44 -0.01 -1.19
N HIS A 216 16.77 0.68 -0.09
CA HIS A 216 16.81 0.08 1.25
C HIS A 216 15.45 -0.52 1.65
N ALA A 217 14.37 0.23 1.45
CA ALA A 217 13.03 -0.20 1.80
C ALA A 217 12.55 -1.40 0.96
N GLU A 218 12.83 -1.39 -0.35
CA GLU A 218 12.55 -2.51 -1.26
C GLU A 218 13.29 -3.77 -0.81
N SER A 219 14.61 -3.66 -0.61
CA SER A 219 15.43 -4.78 -0.16
C SER A 219 14.85 -5.38 1.13
N ASN A 220 14.53 -4.54 2.11
CA ASN A 220 14.00 -5.00 3.38
C ASN A 220 12.60 -5.62 3.28
N SER A 221 11.76 -5.12 2.37
CA SER A 221 10.43 -5.68 2.07
C SER A 221 10.49 -7.07 1.40
N HIS A 222 11.66 -7.47 0.88
CA HIS A 222 11.90 -8.77 0.26
C HIS A 222 12.73 -9.73 1.13
N ARG A 223 12.93 -9.40 2.42
CA ARG A 223 13.69 -10.24 3.35
C ARG A 223 13.08 -11.65 3.41
N ARG A 224 13.87 -12.65 2.97
CA ARG A 224 13.49 -14.07 3.08
C ARG A 224 13.44 -14.50 4.54
N MET A 225 12.39 -15.25 4.91
CA MET A 225 12.22 -15.79 6.26
C MET A 225 13.46 -16.59 6.74
N GLY A 226 13.75 -16.51 8.03
CA GLY A 226 14.80 -17.28 8.71
C GLY A 226 16.18 -16.63 8.81
N LYS A 227 16.41 -15.47 8.18
CA LYS A 227 17.63 -14.67 8.42
C LYS A 227 17.33 -13.54 9.43
N SER A 228 17.46 -13.83 10.72
CA SER A 228 17.72 -12.79 11.71
C SER A 228 19.16 -12.28 11.52
N GLY A 229 19.37 -10.97 11.68
CA GLY A 229 20.67 -10.31 11.52
C GLY A 229 20.94 -9.68 10.15
N TYR A 230 22.09 -8.98 10.09
CA TYR A 230 22.63 -8.32 8.91
C TYR A 230 22.87 -9.33 7.79
N GLY A 231 22.20 -9.17 6.66
CA GLY A 231 22.43 -9.97 5.47
C GLY A 231 22.14 -9.15 4.23
N THR A 232 22.74 -9.53 3.09
CA THR A 232 22.60 -8.73 1.88
C THR A 232 21.58 -9.31 0.91
N CYS A 233 20.70 -8.49 0.31
CA CYS A 233 20.09 -8.87 -0.96
C CYS A 233 21.15 -8.67 -2.06
N ASN A 234 21.46 -9.74 -2.81
CA ASN A 234 22.46 -9.78 -3.89
C ASN A 234 23.90 -9.32 -3.56
N GLY A 235 24.28 -9.17 -2.28
CA GLY A 235 25.61 -8.70 -1.88
C GLY A 235 25.74 -7.19 -1.62
N TRP A 236 24.67 -6.40 -1.82
CA TRP A 236 24.77 -4.93 -1.88
C TRP A 236 23.99 -4.17 -0.79
N TYR A 237 22.97 -4.77 -0.17
CA TYR A 237 22.08 -4.06 0.77
C TYR A 237 21.84 -4.82 2.07
N GLU A 238 22.23 -4.27 3.22
CA GLU A 238 21.99 -4.87 4.53
C GLU A 238 20.49 -4.84 4.92
N TYR A 239 19.95 -5.99 5.31
CA TYR A 239 18.67 -6.09 6.03
C TYR A 239 18.79 -5.45 7.41
N PHE A 240 17.69 -4.87 7.88
CA PHE A 240 17.60 -4.29 9.21
C PHE A 240 16.28 -4.66 9.89
N ASP A 241 16.30 -4.66 11.22
CA ASP A 241 15.11 -4.85 12.01
C ASP A 241 14.37 -3.52 12.15
N THR A 242 13.05 -3.57 11.94
CA THR A 242 12.16 -2.43 12.11
C THR A 242 11.67 -2.37 13.56
N THR A 243 11.50 -1.16 14.09
CA THR A 243 11.07 -0.92 15.47
C THR A 243 9.63 -0.42 15.54
N ASP A 244 9.11 -0.26 16.74
CA ASP A 244 7.77 0.33 16.95
C ASP A 244 7.74 1.82 16.60
N GLU A 245 8.86 2.54 16.73
CA GLU A 245 9.00 3.91 16.24
C GLU A 245 8.90 3.97 14.71
N ASP A 246 9.49 3.01 13.99
CA ASP A 246 9.39 2.94 12.52
C ASP A 246 7.93 2.68 12.10
N ARG A 247 7.22 1.81 12.83
CA ARG A 247 5.78 1.56 12.63
C ARG A 247 4.94 2.80 12.88
N GLN A 248 5.22 3.53 13.97
CA GLN A 248 4.50 4.76 14.28
C GLN A 248 4.76 5.84 13.22
N MET A 249 6.01 6.02 12.79
CA MET A 249 6.37 7.00 11.78
C MET A 249 5.70 6.71 10.43
N ALA A 250 5.61 5.44 10.03
CA ALA A 250 4.90 5.02 8.83
C ALA A 250 3.38 5.29 8.95
N ALA A 251 2.76 4.96 10.09
CA ALA A 251 1.35 5.21 10.34
C ALA A 251 1.01 6.71 10.30
N ASP A 252 1.83 7.55 10.94
CA ASP A 252 1.65 9.00 10.94
C ASP A 252 1.85 9.59 9.55
N ALA A 253 2.86 9.13 8.81
CA ALA A 253 3.11 9.59 7.43
C ALA A 253 1.92 9.24 6.51
N LEU A 254 1.35 8.05 6.68
CA LEU A 254 0.16 7.62 5.95
C LEU A 254 -1.05 8.51 6.30
N ALA A 255 -1.29 8.76 7.58
CA ALA A 255 -2.36 9.64 8.04
C ALA A 255 -2.19 11.07 7.50
N TYR A 256 -0.97 11.59 7.51
CA TYR A 256 -0.62 12.91 6.98
C TYR A 256 -0.97 13.05 5.49
N VAL A 257 -0.63 12.05 4.67
CA VAL A 257 -0.97 12.06 3.24
C VAL A 257 -2.47 11.82 3.01
N LEU A 258 -3.12 10.95 3.79
CA LEU A 258 -4.57 10.72 3.67
C LEU A 258 -5.40 11.99 3.90
N ALA A 259 -4.94 12.87 4.80
CA ALA A 259 -5.56 14.18 5.03
C ALA A 259 -5.49 15.13 3.82
N PHE A 260 -4.70 14.81 2.78
CA PHE A 260 -4.72 15.59 1.54
C PHE A 260 -6.07 15.47 0.83
N ALA A 261 -6.85 14.42 1.07
CA ALA A 261 -8.19 14.27 0.49
C ALA A 261 -9.14 15.45 0.80
N ASP A 262 -8.88 16.19 1.89
CA ASP A 262 -9.68 17.35 2.30
C ASP A 262 -9.24 18.66 1.64
N LYS A 263 -8.15 18.65 0.85
CA LYS A 263 -7.69 19.83 0.12
C LYS A 263 -8.64 20.15 -1.03
N PRO A 264 -9.01 21.43 -1.25
CA PRO A 264 -9.89 21.81 -2.34
C PRO A 264 -9.27 21.57 -3.72
N VAL A 265 -7.94 21.63 -3.82
CA VAL A 265 -7.18 21.33 -5.04
C VAL A 265 -5.92 20.55 -4.66
N LEU A 266 -5.67 19.46 -5.39
CA LEU A 266 -4.47 18.65 -5.26
C LEU A 266 -3.52 18.90 -6.42
N SER A 267 -2.23 19.04 -6.14
CA SER A 267 -1.21 18.91 -7.19
C SER A 267 -1.18 17.48 -7.74
N GLU A 268 -0.63 17.31 -8.94
CA GLU A 268 -0.45 15.99 -9.56
C GLU A 268 0.31 15.03 -8.65
N TYR A 269 1.38 15.52 -8.03
CA TYR A 269 2.17 14.75 -7.08
C TYR A 269 1.35 14.34 -5.85
N GLU A 270 0.59 15.25 -5.25
CA GLU A 270 -0.27 14.95 -4.09
C GLU A 270 -1.37 13.94 -4.43
N SER A 271 -1.94 14.04 -5.63
CA SER A 271 -2.89 13.06 -6.15
C SER A 271 -2.24 11.67 -6.26
N ASN A 272 -1.02 11.58 -6.79
CA ASN A 272 -0.30 10.32 -6.96
C ASN A 272 0.06 9.66 -5.63
N VAL A 273 0.59 10.40 -4.65
CA VAL A 273 0.88 9.83 -3.33
C VAL A 273 -0.39 9.48 -2.54
N LEU A 274 -1.48 10.22 -2.73
CA LEU A 274 -2.78 9.90 -2.12
C LEU A 274 -3.36 8.59 -2.68
N VAL A 275 -3.16 8.31 -3.97
CA VAL A 275 -3.54 7.02 -4.57
C VAL A 275 -2.77 5.88 -3.93
N ILE A 276 -1.46 6.03 -3.72
CA ILE A 276 -0.62 5.00 -3.07
C ILE A 276 -1.02 4.85 -1.59
N ALA A 277 -1.24 5.95 -0.87
CA ALA A 277 -1.64 5.92 0.54
C ALA A 277 -2.99 5.22 0.78
N LYS A 278 -3.86 5.19 -0.22
CA LYS A 278 -5.14 4.46 -0.18
C LYS A 278 -5.01 2.99 -0.58
N ALA A 279 -3.89 2.61 -1.20
CA ALA A 279 -3.68 1.28 -1.70
C ALA A 279 -3.17 0.35 -0.59
N VAL A 280 -3.56 -0.92 -0.69
CA VAL A 280 -3.05 -2.00 0.17
C VAL A 280 -1.71 -2.49 -0.36
N SER A 281 -1.66 -2.72 -1.67
CA SER A 281 -0.48 -3.16 -2.39
C SER A 281 -0.19 -2.19 -3.53
N MET A 282 1.07 -2.12 -3.94
CA MET A 282 1.50 -1.30 -5.06
C MET A 282 2.47 -2.06 -5.95
N GLU A 283 2.54 -1.70 -7.22
CA GLU A 283 3.61 -2.19 -8.07
C GLU A 283 4.97 -1.59 -7.66
N TYR A 284 6.05 -2.36 -7.82
CA TYR A 284 7.42 -1.97 -7.50
C TYR A 284 7.82 -0.63 -8.14
N ARG A 285 7.37 -0.37 -9.37
CA ARG A 285 7.65 0.89 -10.08
C ARG A 285 7.19 2.14 -9.32
N HIS A 286 6.26 1.99 -8.37
CA HIS A 286 5.75 3.07 -7.51
C HIS A 286 6.53 3.21 -6.18
N ALA A 287 7.53 2.37 -5.89
CA ALA A 287 8.30 2.40 -4.65
C ALA A 287 8.95 3.77 -4.37
N GLY A 288 9.37 4.49 -5.41
CA GLY A 288 9.91 5.85 -5.27
C GLY A 288 8.89 6.87 -4.73
N LEU A 289 7.64 6.79 -5.20
CA LEU A 289 6.54 7.63 -4.72
C LEU A 289 6.04 7.19 -3.34
N ALA A 290 6.08 5.90 -3.04
CA ALA A 290 5.74 5.42 -1.71
C ALA A 290 6.77 5.86 -0.67
N ALA A 291 8.08 5.74 -0.95
CA ALA A 291 9.12 6.17 -0.02
C ALA A 291 9.01 7.68 0.28
N SER A 292 8.56 8.47 -0.70
CA SER A 292 8.38 9.91 -0.49
C SER A 292 7.22 10.25 0.45
N ILE A 293 6.24 9.37 0.69
CA ILE A 293 5.22 9.56 1.73
C ILE A 293 5.90 9.78 3.09
N VAL A 294 6.83 8.90 3.46
CA VAL A 294 7.60 9.01 4.71
C VAL A 294 8.55 10.21 4.66
N GLY A 295 9.22 10.43 3.51
CA GLY A 295 10.14 11.55 3.34
C GLY A 295 9.49 12.94 3.50
N ILE A 296 8.26 13.13 2.98
CA ILE A 296 7.50 14.37 3.16
C ILE A 296 7.15 14.57 4.63
N TYR A 297 6.64 13.53 5.30
CA TYR A 297 6.27 13.62 6.71
C TYR A 297 7.48 13.91 7.60
N HIS A 298 8.61 13.23 7.36
CA HIS A 298 9.89 13.53 8.00
C HIS A 298 10.30 15.00 7.81
N THR A 299 10.16 15.52 6.58
CA THR A 299 10.46 16.92 6.28
C THR A 299 9.51 17.88 7.01
N HIS A 300 8.22 17.53 7.09
CA HIS A 300 7.22 18.29 7.85
C HIS A 300 7.59 18.38 9.33
N LEU A 301 7.96 17.26 9.95
CA LEU A 301 8.42 17.21 11.35
C LEU A 301 9.67 18.07 11.57
N ASN A 302 10.67 17.95 10.69
CA ASN A 302 11.90 18.74 10.80
C ASN A 302 11.64 20.24 10.66
N ARG A 303 10.74 20.65 9.76
CA ARG A 303 10.32 22.06 9.63
C ARG A 303 9.61 22.55 10.88
N ALA A 304 8.68 21.76 11.43
CA ALA A 304 7.98 22.11 12.66
C ALA A 304 8.93 22.21 13.87
N ALA A 305 9.91 21.31 13.97
CA ALA A 305 10.94 21.33 15.01
C ALA A 305 11.84 22.58 14.88
N LEU A 306 12.27 22.91 13.65
CA LEU A 306 13.05 24.12 13.37
C LEU A 306 12.27 25.39 13.74
N GLN A 307 10.99 25.48 13.36
CA GLN A 307 10.12 26.61 13.71
C GLN A 307 10.01 26.79 15.23
N LYS A 308 9.69 25.72 15.97
CA LYS A 308 9.65 25.74 17.44
C LYS A 308 10.99 26.14 18.07
N ALA A 309 12.11 25.71 17.50
CA ALA A 309 13.45 26.06 17.99
C ALA A 309 13.86 27.52 17.69
N THR A 310 13.16 28.18 16.77
CA THR A 310 13.33 29.61 16.45
C THR A 310 12.28 30.50 17.12
N GLU A 311 11.10 29.97 17.46
CA GLU A 311 10.08 30.66 18.23
C GLU A 311 10.62 31.01 19.63
N GLY A 312 10.63 32.31 19.96
CA GLY A 312 11.16 32.82 21.22
C GLY A 312 12.64 33.25 21.19
N LYS A 313 13.39 32.98 20.12
CA LYS A 313 14.72 33.58 19.93
C LYS A 313 14.54 34.99 19.34
N LYS A 314 14.88 36.02 20.11
CA LYS A 314 14.99 37.40 19.58
C LYS A 314 15.99 37.39 18.43
N ALA A 315 15.66 38.11 17.35
CA ALA A 315 16.63 38.39 16.29
C ALA A 315 17.90 38.96 16.93
N SER A 316 19.06 38.38 16.60
CA SER A 316 20.33 38.91 17.08
C SER A 316 20.43 40.37 16.66
N ALA A 317 20.53 41.29 17.62
CA ALA A 317 20.86 42.67 17.32
C ALA A 317 22.30 42.68 16.79
N HIS A 318 22.49 43.22 15.59
CA HIS A 318 23.83 43.45 15.07
C HIS A 318 24.57 44.39 16.01
N VAL A 319 25.77 44.00 16.45
CA VAL A 319 26.62 44.80 17.34
C VAL A 319 27.80 45.31 16.52
N GLY A 320 27.92 46.64 16.42
CA GLY A 320 28.91 47.33 15.57
C GLY A 320 28.36 47.70 14.18
N GLN A 321 29.17 48.33 13.35
CA GLN A 321 28.94 48.49 11.91
C GLN A 321 29.96 47.66 11.09
N PRO A 322 29.66 47.32 9.82
CA PRO A 322 30.64 46.66 8.95
C PRO A 322 31.96 47.45 8.87
N GLY A 323 33.06 46.83 9.32
CA GLY A 323 34.38 47.45 9.39
C GLY A 323 34.83 47.85 10.80
N ASP A 324 33.93 47.83 11.78
CA ASP A 324 34.28 48.11 13.16
C ASP A 324 35.05 46.95 13.79
N LYS A 325 36.12 47.29 14.53
CA LYS A 325 36.75 46.36 15.47
C LYS A 325 35.98 46.44 16.78
N VAL A 326 35.25 45.39 17.12
CA VAL A 326 34.55 45.27 18.40
C VAL A 326 35.34 44.34 19.31
N GLU A 327 35.75 44.82 20.48
CA GLU A 327 36.34 43.99 21.53
C GLU A 327 35.23 43.34 22.37
N PHE A 328 35.15 42.01 22.29
CA PHE A 328 34.40 41.23 23.25
C PHE A 328 35.42 40.70 24.26
N GLY A 329 35.12 40.78 25.55
CA GLY A 329 35.95 40.15 26.59
C GLY A 329 35.94 38.62 26.48
N THR A 330 35.96 37.91 27.60
CA THR A 330 35.84 36.44 27.57
C THR A 330 34.46 36.04 27.05
N ALA A 331 34.41 35.48 25.84
CA ALA A 331 33.17 35.03 25.19
C ALA A 331 33.19 33.52 24.90
N ARG A 332 32.01 32.90 24.87
CA ARG A 332 31.81 31.50 24.47
C ARG A 332 31.06 31.46 23.15
N VAL A 333 31.65 30.81 22.15
CA VAL A 333 30.97 30.57 20.86
C VAL A 333 29.90 29.49 21.07
N THR A 334 28.64 29.83 20.82
CA THR A 334 27.50 28.89 20.90
C THR A 334 27.10 28.32 19.54
N SER A 335 27.42 29.01 18.44
CA SER A 335 27.19 28.54 17.07
C SER A 335 27.98 29.40 16.07
N ALA A 336 28.51 28.80 15.01
CA ALA A 336 29.08 29.50 13.86
C ALA A 336 28.32 29.07 12.59
N ARG A 337 28.09 30.00 11.66
CA ARG A 337 27.49 29.70 10.35
C ARG A 337 28.42 30.21 9.24
N PRO A 338 28.67 29.43 8.19
CA PRO A 338 29.38 29.93 7.02
C PRO A 338 28.54 31.00 6.33
N THR A 339 29.15 32.11 5.96
CA THR A 339 28.60 33.08 5.01
C THR A 339 29.00 32.65 3.61
N GLU A 340 28.03 32.39 2.74
CA GLU A 340 28.29 32.24 1.30
C GLU A 340 28.84 33.57 0.76
N THR A 341 30.06 33.54 0.24
CA THR A 341 30.69 34.64 -0.51
C THR A 341 30.33 34.58 -1.97
#